data_AF-A0A944CQM5-F1
#
_entry.id   AF-A0A944CQM5-F1
#
_cell.length_a   1.000
_cell.length_b   1.000
_cell.length_c   1.000
_cell.angle_alpha   90.00
_cell.angle_beta   90.00
_cell.angle_gamma   90.00
#
_symmetry.space_group_name_H-M   'P 1'
#
loop_
_entity.id
_entity.type
_entity.pdbx_description
1 polymer ?
#
loop_
_entity_poly.entity_id
_entity_poly.type
_entity_poly.pdbx_seq_one_letter_code
_entity_poly.pdbx_strand_id
1 'polypeptide(L)'
;MKLGARILKTGIAITLALFLSHIFDLPSPVFAGIAAIFALQPTVYRSYQSIIEHIQGNLIGAATAVLFVMAFGNSIFIIGLAAVLVITLNLKLKLENTISLSLVTLIAIMETPGDDFIQFALIRFSTIMLGVVSAFIVNLVFLPPKYENKLYYKSSILSEEITKWIRLSTRHASEHQLLKADIEKLREGIIKLDQLYMMYKEERDYFKNNKLAKSRKLVIYRQMISAVKKSLETLKRLHRYENEFNQLPVEFQEVIQHQLDCLINHHEQVMLKYVGKVRPEASYIEGEVCLNKKQLFELFLAQRNELAQTNSQMLYHVMQLVSIIMEYGEQVEHLDTLVTSFQSYHKEDSNVTMEQNTEI
;
A
#
# COMPACT_ATOMS: atom_id res chain seq x y z
N MET A 1 9.81 -18.70 11.85
CA MET A 1 8.76 -18.27 10.89
C MET A 1 7.48 -18.02 11.69
N LYS A 2 7.12 -16.76 11.97
CA LYS A 2 5.88 -16.45 12.70
C LYS A 2 4.74 -16.32 11.68
N LEU A 3 3.69 -17.11 11.82
CA LEU A 3 2.54 -17.12 10.92
C LEU A 3 1.85 -15.75 10.98
N GLY A 4 1.73 -15.05 9.85
CA GLY A 4 1.05 -13.77 9.78
C GLY A 4 -0.45 -13.91 10.08
N ALA A 5 -1.05 -12.91 10.73
CA ALA A 5 -2.47 -12.92 11.14
C ALA A 5 -3.43 -13.26 10.00
N ARG A 6 -3.09 -12.91 8.75
CA ARG A 6 -3.88 -13.28 7.55
C ARG A 6 -3.94 -14.79 7.34
N ILE A 7 -2.80 -15.48 7.46
CA ILE A 7 -2.70 -16.94 7.27
C ILE A 7 -3.58 -17.65 8.31
N LEU A 8 -3.54 -17.18 9.55
CA LEU A 8 -4.36 -17.72 10.63
C LEU A 8 -5.86 -17.53 10.33
N LYS A 9 -6.28 -16.31 9.94
CA LYS A 9 -7.69 -16.05 9.56
C LYS A 9 -8.13 -16.93 8.40
N THR A 10 -7.27 -17.13 7.39
CA THR A 10 -7.58 -18.03 6.27
C THR A 10 -7.80 -19.45 6.74
N GLY A 11 -6.92 -19.99 7.58
CA GLY A 11 -7.10 -21.33 8.16
C GLY A 11 -8.42 -21.45 8.92
N ILE A 12 -8.74 -20.47 9.78
CA ILE A 12 -9.96 -20.47 10.58
C ILE A 12 -11.22 -20.35 9.71
N ALA A 13 -11.19 -19.54 8.65
CA ALA A 13 -12.30 -19.43 7.69
C ALA A 13 -12.57 -20.75 6.96
N ILE A 14 -11.51 -21.44 6.54
CA ILE A 14 -11.63 -22.77 5.92
C ILE A 14 -12.21 -23.77 6.92
N THR A 15 -11.67 -23.83 8.14
CA THR A 15 -12.17 -24.73 9.18
C THR A 15 -13.65 -24.47 9.49
N LEU A 16 -14.04 -23.20 9.64
CA LEU A 16 -15.43 -22.83 9.89
C LEU A 16 -16.35 -23.25 8.73
N ALA A 17 -15.94 -23.00 7.48
CA ALA A 17 -16.72 -23.35 6.30
C ALA A 17 -16.93 -24.88 6.16
N LEU A 18 -15.86 -25.66 6.36
CA LEU A 18 -15.94 -27.12 6.33
C LEU A 18 -16.79 -27.66 7.48
N PHE A 19 -16.60 -27.12 8.68
CA PHE A 19 -17.36 -27.53 9.86
C PHE A 19 -18.86 -27.25 9.72
N LEU A 20 -19.23 -26.04 9.29
CA LEU A 20 -20.64 -25.71 9.03
C LEU A 20 -21.21 -26.59 7.92
N SER A 21 -20.44 -26.86 6.87
CA SER A 21 -20.89 -27.72 5.78
C SER A 21 -21.15 -29.16 6.24
N HIS A 22 -20.41 -29.65 7.24
CA HIS A 22 -20.64 -30.96 7.83
C HIS A 22 -21.88 -30.97 8.73
N ILE A 23 -22.11 -29.91 9.52
CA ILE A 23 -23.31 -29.78 10.36
C ILE A 23 -24.60 -29.76 9.53
N PHE A 24 -24.56 -29.14 8.35
CA PHE A 24 -25.70 -29.07 7.44
C PHE A 24 -25.81 -30.28 6.50
N ASP A 25 -25.00 -31.34 6.70
CA ASP A 25 -24.97 -32.55 5.89
C ASP A 25 -24.86 -32.28 4.37
N LEU A 26 -24.09 -31.26 3.98
CA LEU A 26 -23.93 -30.91 2.57
C LEU A 26 -22.97 -31.91 1.88
N PRO A 27 -23.31 -32.42 0.68
CA PRO A 27 -22.64 -33.57 0.06
C PRO A 27 -21.20 -33.31 -0.39
N SER A 28 -20.72 -32.06 -0.39
CA SER A 28 -19.34 -31.75 -0.79
C SER A 28 -18.75 -30.54 -0.07
N PRO A 29 -18.33 -30.72 1.19
CA PRO A 29 -17.77 -29.65 2.02
C PRO A 29 -16.57 -28.93 1.41
N VAL A 30 -15.79 -29.62 0.57
CA VAL A 30 -14.59 -29.06 -0.09
C VAL A 30 -14.90 -27.75 -0.83
N PHE A 31 -16.07 -27.63 -1.47
CA PHE A 31 -16.44 -26.39 -2.18
C PHE A 31 -16.73 -25.22 -1.25
N ALA A 32 -17.22 -25.47 -0.02
CA ALA A 32 -17.35 -24.42 1.00
C ALA A 32 -15.96 -23.92 1.43
N GLY A 33 -14.99 -24.84 1.60
CA GLY A 33 -13.60 -24.48 1.89
C GLY A 33 -12.95 -23.66 0.78
N ILE A 34 -13.10 -24.07 -0.48
CA ILE A 34 -12.59 -23.33 -1.65
C ILE A 34 -13.23 -21.93 -1.71
N ALA A 35 -14.55 -21.84 -1.52
CA ALA A 35 -15.26 -20.57 -1.52
C ALA A 35 -14.78 -19.63 -0.41
N ALA A 36 -14.50 -20.16 0.79
CA ALA A 36 -13.96 -19.37 1.89
C ALA A 36 -12.57 -18.77 1.57
N ILE A 37 -11.73 -19.50 0.84
CA ILE A 37 -10.40 -19.00 0.41
C ILE A 37 -10.55 -17.79 -0.52
N PHE A 38 -11.41 -17.90 -1.54
CA PHE A 38 -11.62 -16.85 -2.52
C PHE A 38 -12.37 -15.63 -1.95
N ALA A 39 -13.26 -15.85 -0.98
CA ALA A 39 -14.07 -14.78 -0.39
C ALA A 39 -13.35 -13.98 0.71
N LEU A 40 -12.22 -14.48 1.23
CA LEU A 40 -11.52 -13.82 2.33
C LEU A 40 -10.79 -12.55 1.85
N GLN A 41 -11.26 -11.39 2.31
CA GLN A 41 -10.68 -10.09 1.97
C GLN A 41 -9.67 -9.58 3.02
N PRO A 42 -8.73 -8.69 2.64
CA PRO A 42 -7.76 -8.10 3.58
C PRO A 42 -8.40 -7.22 4.66
N THR A 43 -9.46 -6.48 4.31
CA THR A 43 -10.15 -5.54 5.19
C THR A 43 -11.62 -5.93 5.31
N VAL A 44 -12.24 -5.61 6.45
CA VAL A 44 -13.67 -5.88 6.66
C VAL A 44 -14.55 -5.04 5.75
N TYR A 45 -14.12 -3.81 5.43
CA TYR A 45 -14.80 -2.96 4.46
C TYR A 45 -14.87 -3.63 3.08
N ARG A 46 -13.74 -4.13 2.57
CA ARG A 46 -13.73 -4.91 1.31
C ARG A 46 -14.56 -6.18 1.42
N SER A 47 -14.51 -6.86 2.58
CA SER A 47 -15.31 -8.08 2.82
C SER A 47 -16.82 -7.82 2.74
N TYR A 48 -17.27 -6.66 3.19
CA TYR A 48 -18.68 -6.26 3.10
C TYR A 48 -19.10 -5.94 1.66
N GLN A 49 -18.24 -5.27 0.89
CA GLN A 49 -18.53 -5.05 -0.52
C GLN A 49 -18.51 -6.36 -1.31
N SER A 50 -17.51 -7.21 -1.04
CA SER A 50 -17.30 -8.45 -1.78
C SER A 50 -18.41 -9.48 -1.55
N ILE A 51 -19.11 -9.49 -0.41
CA ILE A 51 -20.19 -10.47 -0.18
C ILE A 51 -21.30 -10.32 -1.22
N ILE A 52 -21.69 -9.07 -1.54
CA ILE A 52 -22.73 -8.77 -2.52
C ILE A 52 -22.23 -9.14 -3.92
N GLU A 53 -20.99 -8.78 -4.24
CA GLU A 53 -20.35 -9.13 -5.50
C GLU A 53 -20.31 -10.66 -5.68
N HIS A 54 -19.90 -11.41 -4.65
CA HIS A 54 -19.82 -12.87 -4.70
C HIS A 54 -21.20 -13.52 -4.85
N ILE A 55 -22.24 -12.99 -4.21
CA ILE A 55 -23.61 -13.48 -4.41
C ILE A 55 -24.01 -13.31 -5.88
N GLN A 56 -23.79 -12.13 -6.45
CA GLN A 56 -24.15 -11.83 -7.85
C GLN A 56 -23.35 -12.67 -8.85
N GLY A 57 -22.01 -12.71 -8.71
CA GLY A 57 -21.13 -13.45 -9.61
C GLY A 57 -21.41 -14.95 -9.60
N ASN A 58 -21.56 -15.55 -8.41
CA ASN A 58 -21.87 -16.97 -8.30
C ASN A 58 -23.28 -17.30 -8.76
N LEU A 59 -24.25 -16.39 -8.59
CA LEU A 59 -25.59 -16.56 -9.14
C LEU A 59 -25.55 -16.59 -10.67
N ILE A 60 -24.75 -15.72 -11.30
CA ILE A 60 -24.52 -15.75 -12.75
C ILE A 60 -23.87 -17.07 -13.16
N GLY A 61 -22.85 -17.53 -12.43
CA GLY A 61 -22.20 -18.82 -12.67
C GLY A 61 -23.19 -19.99 -12.61
N ALA A 62 -23.99 -20.06 -11.53
CA ALA A 62 -24.97 -21.10 -11.33
C ALA A 62 -26.11 -21.06 -12.35
N ALA A 63 -26.67 -19.88 -12.62
CA ALA A 63 -27.73 -19.72 -13.62
C ALA A 63 -27.24 -20.11 -15.02
N THR A 64 -26.01 -19.71 -15.39
CA THR A 64 -25.42 -20.07 -16.67
C THR A 64 -25.16 -21.58 -16.76
N ALA A 65 -24.68 -22.20 -15.68
CA ALA A 65 -24.51 -23.65 -15.59
C ALA A 65 -25.82 -24.37 -15.89
N VAL A 66 -26.90 -23.99 -15.18
CA VAL A 66 -28.20 -24.64 -15.32
C VAL A 66 -28.76 -24.46 -16.73
N LEU A 67 -28.72 -23.24 -17.27
CA LEU A 67 -29.20 -22.96 -18.62
C LEU A 67 -28.44 -23.75 -19.69
N PHE A 68 -27.11 -23.83 -19.59
CA PHE A 68 -26.30 -24.51 -20.61
C PHE A 68 -26.46 -26.03 -20.56
N VAL A 69 -26.49 -26.63 -19.37
CA VAL A 69 -26.74 -28.08 -19.25
C VAL A 69 -28.13 -28.44 -19.76
N MET A 70 -29.16 -27.66 -19.44
CA MET A 70 -30.53 -27.93 -19.92
C MET A 70 -30.69 -27.72 -21.43
N ALA A 71 -30.01 -26.75 -22.02
CA ALA A 71 -30.14 -26.42 -23.44
C ALA A 71 -29.27 -27.30 -24.36
N PHE A 72 -28.05 -27.62 -23.94
CA PHE A 72 -27.04 -28.25 -24.81
C PHE A 72 -26.53 -29.59 -24.27
N GLY A 73 -26.89 -29.97 -23.04
CA GLY A 73 -26.34 -31.13 -22.35
C GLY A 73 -24.98 -30.85 -21.71
N ASN A 74 -24.33 -31.91 -21.22
CA ASN A 74 -23.00 -31.81 -20.61
C ASN A 74 -21.91 -32.29 -21.58
N SER A 75 -21.10 -31.36 -22.08
CA SER A 75 -19.85 -31.68 -22.78
C SER A 75 -18.76 -30.70 -22.40
N ILE A 76 -17.50 -31.13 -22.49
CA ILE A 76 -16.33 -30.29 -22.17
C ILE A 76 -16.34 -28.98 -22.98
N PHE A 77 -16.79 -29.05 -24.24
CA PHE A 77 -16.92 -27.88 -25.09
C PHE A 77 -17.99 -26.89 -24.59
N ILE A 78 -19.14 -27.40 -24.12
CA ILE A 78 -20.23 -26.58 -23.57
C ILE A 78 -19.80 -25.90 -22.27
N ILE A 79 -19.04 -26.59 -21.41
CA ILE A 79 -18.48 -25.99 -20.18
C ILE A 79 -17.55 -24.81 -20.53
N GLY A 80 -16.68 -24.98 -21.53
CA GLY A 80 -15.81 -23.91 -22.01
C GLY A 80 -16.59 -22.71 -22.55
N LEU A 81 -17.63 -22.95 -23.34
CA LEU A 81 -18.49 -21.89 -23.88
C LEU A 81 -19.25 -21.15 -22.76
N ALA A 82 -19.79 -21.89 -21.79
CA ALA A 82 -20.45 -21.33 -20.62
C ALA A 82 -19.48 -20.47 -19.79
N ALA A 83 -18.23 -20.91 -19.62
CA ALA A 83 -17.20 -20.15 -18.90
C ALA A 83 -16.88 -18.82 -19.57
N VAL A 84 -16.73 -18.80 -20.91
CA VAL A 84 -16.54 -17.55 -21.67
C VAL A 84 -17.72 -16.59 -21.47
N LEU A 85 -18.95 -17.12 -21.46
CA LEU A 85 -20.14 -16.30 -21.20
C LEU A 85 -20.14 -15.74 -19.77
N VAL A 86 -19.84 -16.57 -18.76
CA VAL A 86 -19.75 -16.14 -17.36
C VAL A 86 -18.69 -15.05 -17.18
N ILE A 87 -17.52 -15.20 -17.80
CA ILE A 87 -16.45 -14.17 -17.76
C ILE A 87 -16.97 -12.87 -18.38
N THR A 88 -17.57 -12.95 -19.56
CA THR A 88 -18.08 -11.77 -20.30
C THR A 88 -19.17 -11.04 -19.49
N LEU A 89 -20.09 -11.79 -18.88
CA LEU A 89 -21.16 -11.21 -18.06
C LEU A 89 -20.61 -10.55 -16.78
N ASN A 90 -19.68 -11.20 -16.08
CA ASN A 90 -19.06 -10.62 -14.89
C ASN A 90 -18.27 -9.35 -15.23
N LEU A 91 -17.51 -9.33 -16.33
CA LEU A 91 -16.80 -8.13 -16.79
C LEU A 91 -17.76 -6.98 -17.11
N LYS A 92 -18.87 -7.27 -17.82
CA LYS A 92 -19.88 -6.26 -18.15
C LYS A 92 -20.55 -5.65 -16.92
N LEU A 93 -20.69 -6.45 -15.85
CA LEU A 93 -21.26 -6.02 -14.57
C LEU A 93 -20.22 -5.48 -13.58
N LYS A 94 -18.94 -5.38 -13.99
CA LYS A 94 -17.81 -4.93 -13.15
C LYS A 94 -17.56 -5.81 -11.92
N LEU A 95 -17.85 -7.11 -12.03
CA LEU A 95 -17.67 -8.14 -10.99
C LEU A 95 -16.36 -8.91 -11.19
N GLU A 96 -15.26 -8.20 -11.45
CA GLU A 96 -13.96 -8.79 -11.81
C GLU A 96 -13.39 -9.69 -10.70
N ASN A 97 -13.54 -9.27 -9.45
CA ASN A 97 -13.00 -9.98 -8.29
C ASN A 97 -13.66 -11.35 -8.04
N THR A 98 -14.81 -11.60 -8.65
CA THR A 98 -15.62 -12.80 -8.40
C THR A 98 -15.58 -13.80 -9.54
N ILE A 99 -14.91 -13.47 -10.65
CA ILE A 99 -14.83 -14.32 -11.85
C ILE A 99 -14.29 -15.71 -11.48
N SER A 100 -13.18 -15.78 -10.74
CA SER A 100 -12.57 -17.07 -10.36
C SER A 100 -13.52 -17.97 -9.59
N LEU A 101 -14.22 -17.43 -8.58
CA LEU A 101 -15.17 -18.23 -7.78
C LEU A 101 -16.43 -18.58 -8.58
N SER A 102 -16.90 -17.67 -9.45
CA SER A 102 -18.05 -17.92 -10.33
C SER A 102 -17.78 -19.06 -11.32
N LEU A 103 -16.55 -19.16 -11.82
CA LEU A 103 -16.11 -20.28 -12.66
C LEU A 103 -16.01 -21.59 -11.88
N VAL A 104 -15.52 -21.55 -10.64
CA VAL A 104 -15.55 -22.72 -9.75
C VAL A 104 -16.99 -23.20 -9.54
N THR A 105 -17.92 -22.28 -9.29
CA THR A 105 -19.36 -22.59 -9.15
C THR A 105 -19.94 -23.21 -10.42
N LEU A 106 -19.64 -22.63 -11.58
CA LEU A 106 -20.05 -23.15 -12.89
C LEU A 106 -19.59 -24.62 -13.06
N ILE A 107 -18.29 -24.86 -12.88
CA ILE A 107 -17.70 -26.19 -13.07
C ILE A 107 -18.26 -27.18 -12.05
N ALA A 108 -18.37 -26.78 -10.78
CA ALA A 108 -18.90 -27.64 -9.70
C ALA A 108 -20.35 -28.09 -9.93
N ILE A 109 -21.16 -27.27 -10.62
CA ILE A 109 -22.53 -27.61 -10.98
C ILE A 109 -22.56 -28.51 -12.22
N MET A 110 -21.73 -28.22 -13.23
CA MET A 110 -21.71 -28.97 -14.50
C MET A 110 -21.00 -30.34 -14.41
N GLU A 111 -20.21 -30.60 -13.36
CA GLU A 111 -19.45 -31.84 -13.19
C GLU A 111 -20.33 -33.09 -13.09
N THR A 112 -21.50 -33.01 -12.45
CA THR A 112 -22.37 -34.17 -12.22
C THR A 112 -23.84 -33.88 -12.60
N PRO A 113 -24.20 -33.98 -13.89
CA PRO A 113 -25.59 -33.95 -14.31
C PRO A 113 -26.24 -35.30 -13.98
N GLY A 114 -27.09 -35.33 -12.95
CA GLY A 114 -27.95 -36.46 -12.61
C GLY A 114 -29.44 -36.12 -12.76
N ASP A 115 -30.31 -37.06 -12.42
CA ASP A 115 -31.77 -36.93 -12.61
C ASP A 115 -32.36 -35.73 -11.84
N ASP A 116 -31.84 -35.40 -10.65
CA ASP A 116 -32.24 -34.24 -9.84
C ASP A 116 -31.30 -33.04 -10.00
N PHE A 117 -30.90 -32.74 -11.24
CA PHE A 117 -29.87 -31.72 -11.56
C PHE A 117 -30.13 -30.33 -10.95
N ILE A 118 -31.39 -29.84 -10.98
CA ILE A 118 -31.71 -28.51 -10.43
C ILE A 118 -31.52 -28.49 -8.91
N GLN A 119 -31.97 -29.53 -8.21
CA GLN A 119 -31.78 -29.65 -6.76
C GLN A 119 -30.29 -29.74 -6.42
N PHE A 120 -29.53 -30.53 -7.18
CA PHE A 120 -28.09 -30.61 -7.03
C PHE A 120 -27.40 -29.26 -7.25
N ALA A 121 -27.78 -28.50 -8.28
CA ALA A 121 -27.26 -27.17 -8.56
C ALA A 121 -27.53 -26.19 -7.40
N LEU A 122 -28.73 -26.22 -6.82
CA LEU A 122 -29.08 -25.40 -5.65
C LEU A 122 -28.26 -25.79 -4.41
N ILE A 123 -28.05 -27.07 -4.16
CA ILE A 123 -27.22 -27.56 -3.05
C ILE A 123 -25.77 -27.11 -3.23
N ARG A 124 -25.22 -27.22 -4.46
CA ARG A 124 -23.86 -26.77 -4.80
C ARG A 124 -23.69 -25.27 -4.59
N PHE A 125 -24.62 -24.47 -5.12
CA PHE A 125 -24.63 -23.03 -4.93
C PHE A 125 -24.70 -22.65 -3.45
N SER A 126 -25.58 -23.31 -2.67
CA SER A 126 -25.72 -23.08 -1.23
C SER A 126 -24.45 -23.43 -0.46
N THR A 127 -23.76 -24.50 -0.84
CA THR A 127 -22.48 -24.93 -0.25
C THR A 127 -21.38 -23.87 -0.47
N ILE A 128 -21.31 -23.30 -1.68
CA ILE A 128 -20.37 -22.23 -2.00
C ILE A 128 -20.71 -20.95 -1.23
N MET A 129 -22.00 -20.58 -1.16
CA MET A 129 -22.46 -19.43 -0.37
C MET A 129 -22.14 -19.58 1.11
N LEU A 130 -22.26 -20.79 1.68
CA LEU A 130 -21.87 -21.07 3.05
C LEU A 130 -20.38 -20.74 3.30
N GLY A 131 -19.51 -21.07 2.35
CA GLY A 131 -18.10 -20.71 2.39
C GLY A 131 -17.86 -19.21 2.34
N VAL A 132 -18.56 -18.50 1.44
CA VAL A 132 -18.50 -17.03 1.34
C VAL A 132 -18.92 -16.36 2.65
N VAL A 133 -20.03 -16.81 3.23
CA VAL A 133 -20.54 -16.30 4.51
C VAL A 133 -19.57 -16.61 5.66
N SER A 134 -18.99 -17.80 5.69
CA SER A 134 -18.00 -18.19 6.71
C SER A 134 -16.77 -17.28 6.68
N ALA A 135 -16.23 -17.00 5.49
CA ALA A 135 -15.10 -16.07 5.34
C ALA A 135 -15.46 -14.65 5.80
N PHE A 136 -16.67 -14.19 5.50
CA PHE A 136 -17.15 -12.90 5.97
C PHE A 136 -17.27 -12.84 7.50
N ILE A 137 -17.83 -13.87 8.13
CA ILE A 137 -17.94 -13.97 9.61
C ILE A 137 -16.54 -13.93 10.24
N VAL A 138 -15.59 -14.70 9.74
CA VAL A 138 -14.22 -14.70 10.27
C VAL A 138 -13.56 -13.33 10.11
N ASN A 139 -13.75 -12.67 8.96
CA ASN A 139 -13.24 -11.32 8.77
C ASN A 139 -13.83 -10.31 9.75
N LEU A 140 -15.11 -10.44 10.11
CA LEU A 140 -15.78 -9.57 11.07
C LEU A 140 -15.29 -9.82 12.51
N VAL A 141 -15.16 -11.08 12.91
CA VAL A 141 -14.80 -11.48 14.28
C VAL A 141 -13.33 -11.24 14.59
N PHE A 142 -12.43 -11.54 13.66
CA PHE A 142 -11.00 -11.35 13.88
C PHE A 142 -10.59 -9.90 13.58
N LEU A 143 -10.18 -9.16 14.62
CA LEU A 143 -9.78 -7.75 14.55
C LEU A 143 -8.82 -7.44 13.38
N PRO A 144 -9.00 -6.31 12.68
CA PRO A 144 -8.09 -5.87 11.63
C PRO A 144 -6.67 -5.69 12.22
N PRO A 145 -5.61 -5.99 11.44
CA PRO A 145 -4.25 -5.73 11.89
C PRO A 145 -4.05 -4.23 12.11
N LYS A 146 -3.20 -3.84 13.06
CA LYS A 146 -2.87 -2.43 13.34
C LYS A 146 -2.13 -1.79 12.14
N TYR A 147 -2.87 -1.37 11.11
CA TYR A 147 -2.30 -0.82 9.88
C TYR A 147 -1.56 0.48 10.13
N GLU A 148 -2.01 1.30 11.09
CA GLU A 148 -1.36 2.56 11.47
C GLU A 148 0.12 2.36 11.86
N ASN A 149 0.41 1.43 12.78
CA ASN A 149 1.77 1.16 13.23
C ASN A 149 2.65 0.64 12.07
N LYS A 150 2.10 -0.26 11.25
CA LYS A 150 2.81 -0.81 10.08
C LYS A 150 3.11 0.28 9.05
N LEU A 151 2.17 1.18 8.83
CA LEU A 151 2.30 2.30 7.91
C LEU A 151 3.40 3.26 8.38
N TYR A 152 3.37 3.66 9.66
CA TYR A 152 4.41 4.52 10.23
C TYR A 152 5.78 3.87 10.16
N TYR A 153 5.91 2.63 10.66
CA TYR A 153 7.19 1.92 10.70
C TYR A 153 7.79 1.76 9.30
N LYS A 154 6.98 1.36 8.32
CA LYS A 154 7.44 1.22 6.93
C LYS A 154 7.84 2.57 6.32
N SER A 155 7.09 3.64 6.61
CA SER A 155 7.45 5.00 6.17
C SER A 155 8.76 5.47 6.79
N SER A 156 8.97 5.20 8.09
CA SER A 156 10.17 5.57 8.83
C SER A 156 11.41 4.85 8.29
N ILE A 157 11.34 3.52 8.08
CA ILE A 157 12.46 2.75 7.51
C ILE A 157 12.81 3.25 6.11
N LEU A 158 11.81 3.43 5.24
CA LEU A 158 12.08 3.89 3.88
C LEU A 158 12.73 5.27 3.88
N SER A 159 12.25 6.19 4.73
CA SER A 159 12.88 7.49 4.91
C SER A 159 14.33 7.36 5.39
N GLU A 160 14.59 6.53 6.39
CA GLU A 160 15.94 6.29 6.92
C GLU A 160 16.89 5.70 5.87
N GLU A 161 16.44 4.70 5.10
CA GLU A 161 17.24 4.10 4.03
C GLU A 161 17.53 5.09 2.90
N ILE A 162 16.53 5.86 2.45
CA ILE A 162 16.71 6.88 1.41
C ILE A 162 17.69 7.95 1.87
N THR A 163 17.51 8.48 3.08
CA THR A 163 18.36 9.56 3.61
C THR A 163 19.79 9.10 3.86
N LYS A 164 20.01 7.84 4.28
CA LYS A 164 21.35 7.23 4.31
C LYS A 164 22.00 7.22 2.92
N TRP A 165 21.27 6.80 1.90
CA TRP A 165 21.79 6.81 0.53
C TRP A 165 22.08 8.22 0.01
N ILE A 166 21.22 9.20 0.28
CA ILE A 166 21.49 10.62 -0.07
C ILE A 166 22.81 11.06 0.57
N ARG A 167 23.02 10.78 1.87
CA ARG A 167 24.26 11.13 2.59
C ARG A 167 25.51 10.46 2.02
N LEU A 168 25.40 9.21 1.55
CA LEU A 168 26.51 8.47 0.95
C LEU A 168 26.83 8.98 -0.46
N SER A 169 25.80 9.29 -1.26
CA SER A 169 25.96 9.80 -2.62
C SER A 169 26.58 11.19 -2.66
N THR A 170 26.20 12.09 -1.74
CA THR A 170 26.82 13.43 -1.67
C THR A 170 28.28 13.40 -1.23
N ARG A 171 28.71 12.33 -0.55
CA ARG A 171 30.08 12.15 -0.05
C ARG A 171 30.95 11.27 -0.94
N HIS A 172 30.49 10.96 -2.16
CA HIS A 172 31.22 10.13 -3.13
C HIS A 172 31.57 8.71 -2.60
N ALA A 173 30.82 8.23 -1.61
CA ALA A 173 31.07 6.95 -0.94
C ALA A 173 30.18 5.81 -1.44
N SER A 174 29.32 6.07 -2.43
CA SER A 174 28.37 5.07 -2.97
C SER A 174 28.91 4.40 -4.23
N GLU A 175 28.84 3.06 -4.29
CA GLU A 175 29.05 2.33 -5.54
C GLU A 175 27.82 2.46 -6.46
N HIS A 176 28.02 3.01 -7.66
CA HIS A 176 26.95 3.36 -8.60
C HIS A 176 26.00 2.20 -8.95
N GLN A 177 26.51 0.96 -9.08
CA GLN A 177 25.70 -0.21 -9.43
C GLN A 177 24.87 -0.74 -8.26
N LEU A 178 25.42 -0.73 -7.04
CA LEU A 178 24.70 -1.12 -5.83
C LEU A 178 23.55 -0.15 -5.55
N LEU A 179 23.83 1.16 -5.67
CA LEU A 179 22.83 2.20 -5.46
C LEU A 179 21.65 2.07 -6.44
N LYS A 180 21.89 1.72 -7.71
CA LYS A 180 20.81 1.49 -8.68
C LYS A 180 19.86 0.37 -8.26
N ALA A 181 20.39 -0.74 -7.75
CA ALA A 181 19.59 -1.87 -7.29
C ALA A 181 18.76 -1.49 -6.05
N ASP A 182 19.34 -0.73 -5.11
CA ASP A 182 18.64 -0.31 -3.91
C ASP A 182 17.59 0.78 -4.18
N ILE A 183 17.82 1.69 -5.14
CA ILE A 183 16.79 2.62 -5.63
C ILE A 183 15.54 1.87 -6.12
N GLU A 184 15.73 0.73 -6.81
CA GLU A 184 14.61 -0.08 -7.29
C GLU A 184 13.86 -0.77 -6.15
N LYS A 185 14.58 -1.33 -5.16
CA LYS A 185 13.97 -1.88 -3.94
C LYS A 185 13.18 -0.81 -3.15
N LEU A 186 13.73 0.40 -3.04
CA LEU A 186 13.06 1.53 -2.39
C LEU A 186 11.78 1.93 -3.13
N ARG A 187 11.81 1.92 -4.48
CA ARG A 187 10.63 2.15 -5.32
C ARG A 187 9.53 1.12 -5.04
N GLU A 188 9.86 -0.16 -5.01
CA GLU A 188 8.91 -1.22 -4.62
C GLU A 188 8.40 -1.04 -3.19
N GLY A 189 9.27 -0.59 -2.28
CA GLY A 189 8.93 -0.24 -0.90
C GLY A 189 7.84 0.83 -0.82
N ILE A 190 7.96 1.89 -1.61
CA ILE A 190 6.96 2.97 -1.69
C ILE A 190 5.62 2.46 -2.25
N ILE A 191 5.62 1.56 -3.24
CA ILE A 191 4.38 0.95 -3.76
C ILE A 191 3.66 0.17 -2.64
N LYS A 192 4.41 -0.60 -1.85
CA LYS A 192 3.86 -1.31 -0.67
C LYS A 192 3.36 -0.33 0.40
N LEU A 193 4.02 0.81 0.56
CA LEU A 193 3.61 1.87 1.49
C LEU A 193 2.26 2.50 1.07
N ASP A 194 2.06 2.78 -0.23
CA ASP A 194 0.78 3.26 -0.76
C ASP A 194 -0.34 2.22 -0.54
N GLN A 195 -0.05 0.93 -0.72
CA GLN A 195 -1.02 -0.14 -0.44
C GLN A 195 -1.41 -0.18 1.05
N LEU A 196 -0.44 -0.05 1.96
CA LEU A 196 -0.70 0.05 3.41
C LEU A 196 -1.56 1.27 3.75
N TYR A 197 -1.30 2.42 3.13
CA TYR A 197 -2.10 3.62 3.33
C TYR A 197 -3.55 3.41 2.87
N MET A 198 -3.77 2.74 1.73
CA MET A 198 -5.13 2.42 1.27
C MET A 198 -5.85 1.48 2.26
N MET A 199 -5.15 0.47 2.80
CA MET A 199 -5.72 -0.41 3.82
C MET A 199 -6.09 0.36 5.11
N TYR A 200 -5.22 1.25 5.60
CA TYR A 200 -5.50 2.10 6.76
C TYR A 200 -6.66 3.09 6.51
N LYS A 201 -6.76 3.64 5.30
CA LYS A 201 -7.85 4.53 4.89
C LYS A 201 -9.22 3.82 4.87
N GLU A 202 -9.25 2.57 4.41
CA GLU A 202 -10.46 1.76 4.32
C GLU A 202 -10.89 1.16 5.66
N GLU A 203 -9.98 1.05 6.62
CA GLU A 203 -10.28 0.59 7.95
C GLU A 203 -11.33 1.52 8.59
N ARG A 204 -12.51 0.99 8.91
CA ARG A 204 -13.51 1.73 9.68
C ARG A 204 -13.26 1.47 11.15
N ASP A 205 -13.19 2.54 11.94
CA ASP A 205 -13.20 2.38 13.40
C ASP A 205 -14.58 1.85 13.80
N TYR A 206 -14.60 0.67 14.41
CA TYR A 206 -15.83 0.06 14.93
C TYR A 206 -16.47 0.92 16.04
N PHE A 207 -15.65 1.72 16.71
CA PHE A 207 -16.07 2.65 17.76
C PHE A 207 -16.11 4.08 17.20
N LYS A 208 -17.31 4.66 17.17
CA LYS A 208 -17.64 5.98 16.57
C LYS A 208 -16.81 7.18 17.07
N ASN A 209 -16.04 7.04 18.15
CA ASN A 209 -15.51 8.16 18.90
C ASN A 209 -14.19 8.76 18.35
N ASN A 210 -13.53 8.17 17.35
CA ASN A 210 -12.21 8.67 16.87
C ASN A 210 -12.12 9.10 15.38
N LYS A 211 -13.26 9.35 14.73
CA LYS A 211 -13.32 9.66 13.29
C LYS A 211 -12.54 10.92 12.88
N LEU A 212 -12.48 11.94 13.74
CA LEU A 212 -11.75 13.19 13.47
C LEU A 212 -10.23 13.00 13.58
N ALA A 213 -9.76 12.34 14.65
CA ALA A 213 -8.34 12.02 14.81
C ALA A 213 -7.84 11.16 13.65
N LYS A 214 -8.60 10.13 13.24
CA LYS A 214 -8.25 9.29 12.09
C LYS A 214 -8.16 10.09 10.79
N SER A 215 -9.11 10.99 10.54
CA SER A 215 -9.09 11.86 9.36
C SER A 215 -7.84 12.74 9.31
N ARG A 216 -7.44 13.32 10.45
CA ARG A 216 -6.19 14.10 10.56
C ARG A 216 -4.96 13.23 10.35
N LYS A 217 -4.89 12.05 10.96
CA LYS A 217 -3.80 11.08 10.75
C LYS A 217 -3.68 10.69 9.28
N LEU A 218 -4.78 10.47 8.56
CA LEU A 218 -4.75 10.17 7.12
C LEU A 218 -4.12 11.30 6.29
N VAL A 219 -4.37 12.56 6.65
CA VAL A 219 -3.73 13.71 5.99
C VAL A 219 -2.22 13.72 6.27
N ILE A 220 -1.82 13.49 7.53
CA ILE A 220 -0.40 13.42 7.92
C ILE A 220 0.31 12.28 7.18
N TYR A 221 -0.24 11.06 7.19
CA TYR A 221 0.38 9.92 6.50
C TYR A 221 0.47 10.13 4.99
N ARG A 222 -0.54 10.75 4.38
CA ARG A 222 -0.45 11.12 2.96
C ARG A 222 0.75 12.05 2.73
N GLN A 223 0.94 13.03 3.60
CA GLN A 223 2.05 13.96 3.50
C GLN A 223 3.41 13.30 3.81
N MET A 224 3.47 12.37 4.76
CA MET A 224 4.67 11.55 5.02
C MET A 224 5.08 10.77 3.76
N ILE A 225 4.11 10.15 3.09
CA ILE A 225 4.35 9.42 1.84
C ILE A 225 4.85 10.38 0.74
N SER A 226 4.28 11.59 0.64
CA SER A 226 4.77 12.62 -0.30
C SER A 226 6.23 13.01 -0.02
N ALA A 227 6.59 13.22 1.26
CA ALA A 227 7.97 13.53 1.66
C ALA A 227 8.94 12.38 1.34
N VAL A 228 8.57 11.13 1.65
CA VAL A 228 9.35 9.93 1.29
C VAL A 228 9.52 9.82 -0.23
N LYS A 229 8.44 10.02 -1.01
CA LYS A 229 8.50 10.01 -2.49
C LYS A 229 9.45 11.06 -3.03
N LYS A 230 9.38 12.30 -2.50
CA LYS A 230 10.29 13.37 -2.92
C LYS A 230 11.73 13.12 -2.52
N SER A 231 11.99 12.56 -1.33
CA SER A 231 13.34 12.15 -0.95
C SER A 231 13.93 11.09 -1.91
N LEU A 232 13.12 10.11 -2.35
CA LEU A 232 13.57 9.13 -3.34
C LEU A 232 13.82 9.78 -4.70
N GLU A 233 13.00 10.74 -5.10
CA GLU A 233 13.21 11.49 -6.34
C GLU A 233 14.52 12.29 -6.30
N THR A 234 14.83 12.94 -5.17
CA THR A 234 16.12 13.60 -4.93
C THR A 234 17.28 12.62 -5.05
N LEU A 235 17.20 11.45 -4.40
CA LEU A 235 18.23 10.41 -4.51
C LEU A 235 18.43 9.95 -5.96
N LYS A 236 17.35 9.73 -6.71
CA LYS A 236 17.41 9.34 -8.12
C LYS A 236 18.06 10.41 -8.98
N ARG A 237 17.84 11.69 -8.69
CA ARG A 237 18.46 12.81 -9.41
C ARG A 237 19.94 12.92 -9.09
N LEU A 238 20.33 12.77 -7.82
CA LEU A 238 21.73 12.69 -7.40
C LEU A 238 22.46 11.54 -8.10
N HIS A 239 21.87 10.33 -8.10
CA HIS A 239 22.45 9.17 -8.78
C HIS A 239 22.57 9.38 -10.30
N ARG A 240 21.57 10.00 -10.93
CA ARG A 240 21.58 10.25 -12.38
C ARG A 240 22.62 11.28 -12.80
N TYR A 241 22.81 12.32 -11.99
CA TYR A 241 23.70 13.46 -12.28
C TYR A 241 24.97 13.44 -11.43
N GLU A 242 25.39 12.25 -10.99
CA GLU A 242 26.57 12.05 -10.13
C GLU A 242 27.82 12.64 -10.78
N ASN A 243 28.05 12.38 -12.07
CA ASN A 243 29.22 12.89 -12.79
C ASN A 243 29.24 14.42 -12.85
N GLU A 244 28.10 15.04 -13.16
CA GLU A 244 27.98 16.50 -13.20
C GLU A 244 28.11 17.12 -11.82
N PHE A 245 27.57 16.46 -10.79
CA PHE A 245 27.71 16.90 -9.40
C PHE A 245 29.19 16.94 -8.98
N ASN A 246 29.96 15.90 -9.34
CA ASN A 246 31.38 15.80 -9.01
C ASN A 246 32.25 16.83 -9.75
N GLN A 247 31.74 17.42 -10.84
CA GLN A 247 32.41 18.46 -11.62
C GLN A 247 32.09 19.88 -11.11
N LEU A 248 31.19 20.04 -10.13
CA LEU A 248 30.86 21.34 -9.57
C LEU A 248 32.02 21.91 -8.76
N PRO A 249 32.12 23.24 -8.62
CA PRO A 249 33.05 23.86 -7.68
C PRO A 249 32.85 23.31 -6.27
N VAL A 250 33.95 23.02 -5.55
CA VAL A 250 33.92 22.38 -4.22
C VAL A 250 33.03 23.15 -3.25
N GLU A 251 33.13 24.48 -3.23
CA GLU A 251 32.27 25.35 -2.40
C GLU A 251 30.77 25.12 -2.68
N PHE A 252 30.39 24.85 -3.93
CA PHE A 252 29.00 24.58 -4.28
C PHE A 252 28.55 23.17 -3.90
N GLN A 253 29.44 22.19 -4.03
CA GLN A 253 29.19 20.82 -3.57
C GLN A 253 28.94 20.82 -2.06
N GLU A 254 29.77 21.53 -1.29
CA GLU A 254 29.63 21.67 0.17
C GLU A 254 28.31 22.33 0.55
N VAL A 255 27.89 23.38 -0.17
CA VAL A 255 26.59 24.04 0.02
C VAL A 255 25.42 23.07 -0.23
N ILE A 256 25.45 22.32 -1.34
CA ILE A 256 24.39 21.34 -1.64
C ILE A 256 24.37 20.23 -0.60
N GLN A 257 25.54 19.74 -0.19
CA GLN A 257 25.68 18.69 0.82
C GLN A 257 25.12 19.17 2.17
N HIS A 258 25.53 20.36 2.63
CA HIS A 258 25.03 20.96 3.87
C HIS A 258 23.51 21.11 3.83
N GLN A 259 22.97 21.59 2.71
CA GLN A 259 21.53 21.75 2.58
C GLN A 259 20.76 20.42 2.60
N LEU A 260 21.31 19.37 1.98
CA LEU A 260 20.72 18.04 2.04
C LEU A 260 20.78 17.45 3.45
N ASP A 261 21.90 17.61 4.16
CA ASP A 261 22.05 17.15 5.55
C ASP A 261 21.03 17.86 6.47
N CYS A 262 20.85 19.17 6.30
CA CYS A 262 19.81 19.97 6.93
C CYS A 262 18.40 19.41 6.71
N LEU A 263 18.02 19.22 5.44
CA LEU A 263 16.70 18.70 5.07
C LEU A 263 16.45 17.28 5.62
N ILE A 264 17.48 16.43 5.60
CA ILE A 264 17.43 15.09 6.16
C ILE A 264 17.18 15.13 7.66
N ASN A 265 17.92 15.97 8.39
CA ASN A 265 17.77 16.12 9.83
C ASN A 265 16.38 16.66 10.19
N HIS A 266 15.87 17.64 9.43
CA HIS A 266 14.51 18.15 9.62
C HIS A 266 13.46 17.06 9.39
N HIS A 267 13.57 16.28 8.31
CA HIS A 267 12.64 15.18 8.03
C HIS A 267 12.67 14.12 9.14
N GLU A 268 13.85 13.72 9.61
CA GLU A 268 14.01 12.78 10.72
C GLU A 268 13.37 13.31 12.01
N GLN A 269 13.62 14.59 12.35
CA GLN A 269 13.02 15.23 13.51
C GLN A 269 11.49 15.27 13.41
N VAL A 270 10.92 15.55 12.24
CA VAL A 270 9.46 15.58 12.05
C VAL A 270 8.84 14.19 12.24
N MET A 271 9.51 13.14 11.77
CA MET A 271 9.08 11.75 12.01
C MET A 271 9.11 11.42 13.51
N LEU A 272 10.19 11.77 14.21
CA LEU A 272 10.31 11.59 15.66
C LEU A 272 9.32 12.43 16.46
N LYS A 273 9.04 13.64 15.98
CA LYS A 273 8.00 14.53 16.52
C LYS A 273 6.67 13.83 16.45
N TYR A 274 6.27 13.25 15.31
CA TYR A 274 4.98 12.55 15.17
C TYR A 274 4.75 11.44 16.20
N VAL A 275 5.78 10.65 16.54
CA VAL A 275 5.69 9.59 17.58
C VAL A 275 5.86 10.11 19.01
N GLY A 276 5.92 11.43 19.21
CA GLY A 276 6.04 12.06 20.52
C GLY A 276 7.43 11.95 21.18
N LYS A 277 8.45 11.53 20.43
CA LYS A 277 9.84 11.45 20.94
C LYS A 277 10.54 12.81 20.97
N VAL A 278 10.00 13.79 20.24
CA VAL A 278 10.48 15.19 20.20
C VAL A 278 9.32 16.09 20.61
N ARG A 279 9.61 17.13 21.40
CA ARG A 279 8.58 18.08 21.87
C ARG A 279 7.97 18.86 20.70
N PRO A 280 6.66 19.17 20.71
CA PRO A 280 6.02 19.96 19.65
C PRO A 280 6.61 21.37 19.51
N GLU A 281 7.01 21.98 20.63
CA GLU A 281 7.60 23.32 20.69
C GLU A 281 9.10 23.33 20.35
N ALA A 282 9.72 22.16 20.17
CA ALA A 282 11.05 22.11 19.58
C ALA A 282 10.92 22.52 18.12
N SER A 283 11.11 23.82 17.86
CA SER A 283 11.51 24.26 16.53
C SER A 283 12.75 23.49 16.13
N TYR A 284 12.93 23.28 14.83
CA TYR A 284 14.24 22.98 14.30
C TYR A 284 15.11 24.20 14.64
N ILE A 285 15.79 24.17 15.80
CA ILE A 285 16.71 25.21 16.24
C ILE A 285 18.04 24.84 15.61
N GLU A 286 18.32 25.49 14.49
CA GLU A 286 19.61 25.46 13.82
C GLU A 286 20.73 25.86 14.77
N GLY A 287 21.65 24.93 15.02
CA GLY A 287 23.04 25.26 15.36
C GLY A 287 23.88 25.59 14.11
N GLU A 288 23.37 25.30 12.91
CA GLU A 288 23.99 25.62 11.63
C GLU A 288 22.90 26.14 10.68
N VAL A 289 23.09 27.35 10.14
CA VAL A 289 22.14 28.05 9.28
C VAL A 289 21.88 27.24 8.01
N CYS A 290 20.75 26.55 7.90
CA CYS A 290 20.32 25.97 6.64
C CYS A 290 19.87 27.09 5.72
N LEU A 291 20.12 26.93 4.43
CA LEU A 291 19.72 27.94 3.47
C LEU A 291 18.21 27.86 3.28
N ASN A 292 17.52 28.99 3.48
CA ASN A 292 16.14 29.09 3.03
C ASN A 292 16.12 28.99 1.48
N LYS A 293 15.01 28.50 0.92
CA LYS A 293 14.75 28.35 -0.53
C LYS A 293 15.26 29.52 -1.37
N LYS A 294 15.02 30.75 -0.90
CA LYS A 294 15.49 31.98 -1.56
C LYS A 294 17.02 32.05 -1.63
N GLN A 295 17.71 31.76 -0.53
CA GLN A 295 19.17 31.82 -0.46
C GLN A 295 19.82 30.74 -1.31
N LEU A 296 19.29 29.52 -1.30
CA LEU A 296 19.76 28.43 -2.17
C LEU A 296 19.61 28.80 -3.65
N PHE A 297 18.47 29.39 -4.02
CA PHE A 297 18.22 29.86 -5.38
C PHE A 297 19.13 31.03 -5.77
N GLU A 298 19.34 32.00 -4.88
CA GLU A 298 20.27 33.11 -5.10
C GLU A 298 21.71 32.64 -5.28
N LEU A 299 22.16 31.65 -4.49
CA LEU A 299 23.47 31.02 -4.65
C LEU A 299 23.61 30.31 -6.00
N PHE A 300 22.58 29.57 -6.42
CA PHE A 300 22.55 28.97 -7.75
C PHE A 300 22.65 30.05 -8.86
N LEU A 301 21.91 31.16 -8.74
CA LEU A 301 21.98 32.25 -9.71
C LEU A 301 23.35 32.93 -9.74
N ALA A 302 24.02 33.04 -8.59
CA ALA A 302 25.37 33.59 -8.49
C ALA A 302 26.39 32.74 -9.26
N GLN A 303 26.24 31.40 -9.24
CA GLN A 303 27.12 30.49 -9.97
C GLN A 303 26.74 30.27 -11.43
N ARG A 304 25.55 30.71 -11.86
CA ARG A 304 25.02 30.47 -13.22
C ARG A 304 25.99 30.83 -14.34
N ASN A 305 26.65 31.98 -14.25
CA ASN A 305 27.52 32.47 -15.33
C ASN A 305 28.76 31.60 -15.48
N GLU A 306 29.31 31.08 -14.38
CA GLU A 306 30.47 30.19 -14.38
C GLU A 306 30.09 28.81 -14.94
N LEU A 307 28.98 28.24 -14.47
CA LEU A 307 28.47 26.94 -14.95
C LEU A 307 28.07 26.99 -16.44
N ALA A 308 27.51 28.12 -16.90
CA ALA A 308 27.11 28.32 -18.30
C ALA A 308 28.31 28.40 -19.26
N GLN A 309 29.48 28.86 -18.79
CA GLN A 309 30.69 28.94 -19.60
C GLN A 309 31.33 27.56 -19.79
N THR A 310 31.22 26.66 -18.81
CA THR A 310 31.81 25.31 -18.88
C THR A 310 31.00 24.37 -19.78
N ASN A 311 29.68 24.27 -19.58
CA ASN A 311 28.81 23.41 -20.37
C ASN A 311 27.33 23.79 -20.16
N SER A 312 26.64 24.19 -21.22
CA SER A 312 25.21 24.58 -21.15
C SER A 312 24.32 23.47 -20.60
N GLN A 313 24.66 22.19 -20.82
CA GLN A 313 23.88 21.05 -20.33
C GLN A 313 24.01 20.83 -18.82
N MET A 314 25.18 21.13 -18.26
CA MET A 314 25.46 20.99 -16.83
C MET A 314 24.61 21.97 -16.02
N LEU A 315 24.43 23.21 -16.50
CA LEU A 315 23.55 24.19 -15.87
C LEU A 315 22.10 23.67 -15.71
N TYR A 316 21.55 23.02 -16.74
CA TYR A 316 20.20 22.46 -16.68
C TYR A 316 20.08 21.31 -15.68
N HIS A 317 21.10 20.46 -15.58
CA HIS A 317 21.11 19.34 -14.64
C HIS A 317 21.21 19.82 -13.19
N VAL A 318 22.07 20.81 -12.92
CA VAL A 318 22.17 21.46 -11.61
C VAL A 318 20.87 22.16 -11.23
N MET A 319 20.24 22.87 -12.17
CA MET A 319 18.94 23.50 -11.94
C MET A 319 17.88 22.47 -11.53
N GLN A 320 17.84 21.31 -12.20
CA GLN A 320 16.93 20.22 -11.83
C GLN A 320 17.23 19.67 -10.44
N LEU A 321 18.51 19.59 -10.06
CA LEU A 321 18.92 19.15 -8.73
C LEU A 321 18.47 20.14 -7.65
N VAL A 322 18.74 21.43 -7.84
CA VAL A 322 18.31 22.49 -6.90
C VAL A 322 16.78 22.50 -6.77
N SER A 323 16.05 22.40 -7.90
CA SER A 323 14.58 22.34 -7.90
C SER A 323 14.05 21.17 -7.07
N ILE A 324 14.60 19.96 -7.25
CA ILE A 324 14.11 18.79 -6.50
C ILE A 324 14.45 18.85 -5.01
N ILE A 325 15.59 19.46 -4.66
CA ILE A 325 15.98 19.71 -3.26
C ILE A 325 14.99 20.68 -2.61
N MET A 326 14.64 21.78 -3.30
CA MET A 326 13.64 22.74 -2.83
C MET A 326 12.28 22.07 -2.65
N GLU A 327 11.80 21.32 -3.66
CA GLU A 327 10.54 20.58 -3.61
C GLU A 327 10.48 19.58 -2.45
N TYR A 328 11.58 18.86 -2.20
CA TYR A 328 11.69 17.97 -1.04
C TYR A 328 11.54 18.74 0.28
N GLY A 329 12.23 19.87 0.42
CA GLY A 329 12.09 20.75 1.58
C GLY A 329 10.65 21.21 1.82
N GLU A 330 9.92 21.61 0.77
CA GLU A 330 8.53 22.03 0.93
C GLU A 330 7.63 20.92 1.46
N GLN A 331 7.86 19.67 1.03
CA GLN A 331 7.08 18.54 1.54
C GLN A 331 7.35 18.29 3.03
N VAL A 332 8.59 18.47 3.48
CA VAL A 332 9.00 18.31 4.89
C VAL A 332 8.45 19.45 5.75
N GLU A 333 8.54 20.70 5.30
CA GLU A 333 7.94 21.87 5.97
C GLU A 333 6.42 21.71 6.13
N HIS A 334 5.74 21.27 5.07
CA HIS A 334 4.30 21.03 5.13
C HIS A 334 3.96 19.89 6.08
N LEU A 335 4.76 18.81 6.08
CA LEU A 335 4.61 17.71 7.03
C LEU A 335 4.77 18.20 8.47
N ASP A 336 5.78 19.00 8.76
CA ASP A 336 6.04 19.54 10.10
C ASP A 336 4.86 20.39 10.60
N THR A 337 4.31 21.22 9.72
CA THR A 337 3.11 22.02 10.02
C THR A 337 1.93 21.14 10.41
N LEU A 338 1.68 20.06 9.67
CA LEU A 338 0.59 19.12 9.94
C LEU A 338 0.81 18.33 11.24
N VAL A 339 2.04 17.87 11.48
CA VAL A 339 2.41 17.12 12.70
C VAL A 339 2.31 18.01 13.93
N THR A 340 2.86 19.22 13.88
CA THR A 340 2.81 20.20 14.97
C THR A 340 1.37 20.59 15.30
N SER A 341 0.54 20.82 14.28
CA SER A 341 -0.90 21.05 14.45
C SER A 341 -1.61 19.84 15.06
N PHE A 342 -1.27 18.61 14.67
CA PHE A 342 -1.88 17.43 15.26
C PHE A 342 -1.56 17.29 16.75
N GLN A 343 -0.29 17.47 17.13
CA GLN A 343 0.14 17.33 18.52
C GLN A 343 -0.38 18.41 19.45
N SER A 344 -0.64 19.62 18.96
CA SER A 344 -1.24 20.68 19.80
C SER A 344 -2.69 20.36 20.19
N TYR A 345 -3.44 19.66 19.33
CA TYR A 345 -4.87 19.36 19.55
C TYR A 345 -5.15 17.93 20.04
N HIS A 346 -4.25 16.95 19.83
CA HIS A 346 -4.51 15.52 20.07
C HIS A 346 -3.35 14.83 20.84
N LYS A 347 -2.94 15.39 21.98
CA LYS A 347 -1.80 14.88 22.78
C LYS A 347 -1.96 13.42 23.23
N GLU A 348 -3.18 12.96 23.50
CA GLU A 348 -3.47 11.60 23.99
C GLU A 348 -3.72 10.55 22.87
N ASP A 349 -3.88 10.97 21.61
CA ASP A 349 -4.15 10.05 20.48
C ASP A 349 -2.88 9.65 19.69
N SER A 350 -1.71 10.14 20.12
CA SER A 350 -0.40 9.77 19.56
C SER A 350 0.03 8.37 20.07
N ASN A 351 -0.84 7.39 19.89
CA ASN A 351 -0.69 6.02 20.38
C ASN A 351 0.06 5.11 19.39
N VAL A 352 0.95 5.66 18.54
CA VAL A 352 1.87 4.83 17.74
C VAL A 352 2.92 4.27 18.68
N THR A 353 2.61 3.12 19.27
CA THR A 353 3.55 2.38 20.10
C THR A 353 4.61 1.78 19.18
N MET A 354 5.83 2.31 19.27
CA MET A 354 7.01 1.62 18.75
C MET A 354 7.18 0.36 19.58
N GLU A 355 6.48 -0.73 19.22
CA GLU A 355 6.86 -2.05 19.72
C GLU A 355 8.29 -2.29 19.25
N GLN A 356 9.25 -2.12 20.17
CA GLN A 356 10.62 -2.52 19.96
C GLN A 356 10.62 -4.01 19.59
N ASN A 357 11.09 -4.31 18.39
CA ASN A 357 11.47 -5.66 17.96
C ASN A 357 10.36 -6.74 18.02
N THR A 358 9.27 -6.50 17.31
CA THR A 358 8.53 -7.62 16.70
C THR A 358 8.21 -7.29 15.26
N GLU A 359 8.94 -7.91 14.32
CA GLU A 359 8.61 -8.18 12.90
C GLU A 359 9.75 -7.82 11.92
N ILE A 360 10.67 -8.78 11.73
CA ILE A 360 11.16 -9.19 10.40
C ILE A 360 10.34 -10.41 9.97
#